data_AF-A0A2N6KGQ3-F1
#
_entry.id   AF-A0A2N6KGQ3-F1
#
_cell.length_a   1.000
_cell.length_b   1.000
_cell.length_c   1.000
_cell.angle_alpha   90.00
_cell.angle_beta   90.00
_cell.angle_gamma   90.00
#
_symmetry.space_group_name_H-M   'P 1'
#
loop_
_entity.id
_entity.type
_entity.pdbx_description
1 polymer ?
#
loop_
_entity_poly.entity_id
_entity_poly.type
_entity_poly.pdbx_seq_one_letter_code
_entity_poly.pdbx_strand_id
1 'polypeptide(L)'
;MGNKIVIQSSHKIEKATPPPGNQALNYSVETLGLTKIQRHVFICADQTLPKCCSKQASLEAWEYLKKRLKELRLDVPQQERPSCIFRTKANCLRVCCSGPIMVVYPDGVWYRQATPEVIERIIQEHLIENKIVEEYAFLVHPLSKTSVVTEDQHNRSLTSKGYGEAVSHTSAG
;
A
#
# COMPACT_ATOMS: atom_id res chain seq x y z
N MET A 1 27.99 -39.54 6.75
CA MET A 1 26.83 -38.78 7.23
C MET A 1 27.02 -37.33 6.83
N GLY A 2 26.30 -36.87 5.82
CA GLY A 2 26.43 -35.52 5.28
C GLY A 2 25.29 -35.25 4.34
N ASN A 3 24.11 -34.97 4.91
CA ASN A 3 22.94 -34.61 4.12
C ASN A 3 23.19 -33.24 3.47
N LYS A 4 23.42 -33.25 2.16
CA LYS A 4 23.36 -32.06 1.32
C LYS A 4 21.90 -31.61 1.24
N ILE A 5 21.55 -30.56 1.98
CA ILE A 5 20.28 -29.86 1.82
C ILE A 5 20.37 -29.10 0.49
N VAL A 6 19.66 -29.59 -0.52
CA VAL A 6 19.45 -28.89 -1.78
C VAL A 6 18.36 -27.85 -1.52
N ILE A 7 18.76 -26.59 -1.32
CA ILE A 7 17.82 -25.46 -1.29
C ILE A 7 17.34 -25.25 -2.72
N GLN A 8 16.14 -25.74 -3.04
CA GLN A 8 15.53 -25.55 -4.34
C GLN A 8 15.24 -24.07 -4.57
N SER A 9 15.85 -23.59 -5.66
CA SER A 9 15.73 -22.29 -6.29
C SER A 9 14.31 -21.71 -6.26
N SER A 10 14.23 -20.49 -5.77
CA SER A 10 13.18 -19.48 -5.98
C SER A 10 12.35 -19.74 -7.24
N HIS A 11 11.07 -20.01 -7.08
CA HIS A 11 10.11 -19.93 -8.18
C HIS A 11 10.14 -18.50 -8.74
N LYS A 12 10.84 -18.30 -9.86
CA LYS A 12 10.60 -17.15 -10.72
C LYS A 12 9.23 -17.37 -11.32
N ILE A 13 8.24 -16.60 -10.88
CA ILE A 13 7.00 -16.45 -11.63
C ILE A 13 7.42 -15.83 -12.97
N GLU A 14 7.38 -16.62 -14.05
CA GLU A 14 7.51 -16.10 -15.39
C GLU A 14 6.43 -15.04 -15.57
N LYS A 15 6.85 -13.80 -15.86
CA LYS A 15 5.90 -12.71 -16.09
C LYS A 15 5.19 -12.99 -17.41
N ALA A 16 4.03 -13.64 -17.32
CA ALA A 16 3.12 -13.76 -18.45
C ALA A 16 2.83 -12.36 -19.02
N THR A 17 2.84 -12.25 -20.35
CA THR A 17 2.49 -11.01 -21.05
C THR A 17 1.07 -10.61 -20.68
N PRO A 18 0.81 -9.37 -20.22
CA PRO A 18 -0.54 -8.93 -19.90
C PRO A 18 -1.45 -9.03 -21.13
N PRO A 19 -2.73 -9.42 -20.97
CA PRO A 19 -3.71 -9.38 -22.06
C PRO A 19 -3.94 -7.93 -22.53
N PRO A 20 -4.37 -7.66 -23.77
CA PRO A 20 -4.55 -6.30 -24.28
C PRO A 20 -5.76 -5.58 -23.67
N GLY A 21 -5.73 -4.24 -23.68
CA GLY A 21 -6.85 -3.39 -23.26
C GLY A 21 -7.17 -3.46 -21.76
N ASN A 22 -8.43 -3.26 -21.39
CA ASN A 22 -8.89 -3.25 -19.99
C ASN A 22 -8.62 -4.57 -19.23
N GLN A 23 -8.44 -5.67 -19.95
CA GLN A 23 -8.07 -6.96 -19.37
C GLN A 23 -6.68 -6.91 -18.69
N ALA A 24 -5.76 -6.09 -19.20
CA ALA A 24 -4.43 -5.89 -18.61
C ALA A 24 -4.51 -5.33 -17.18
N LEU A 25 -5.45 -4.39 -16.97
CA LEU A 25 -5.65 -3.72 -15.70
C LEU A 25 -6.27 -4.69 -14.69
N ASN A 26 -7.29 -5.46 -15.08
CA ASN A 26 -7.88 -6.48 -14.22
C ASN A 26 -6.85 -7.53 -13.81
N TYR A 27 -6.05 -8.02 -14.76
CA TYR A 27 -4.94 -8.93 -14.47
C TYR A 27 -3.94 -8.34 -13.47
N SER A 28 -3.63 -7.04 -13.58
CA SER A 28 -2.74 -6.35 -12.65
C SER A 28 -3.36 -6.20 -11.26
N VAL A 29 -4.66 -5.88 -11.18
CA VAL A 29 -5.41 -5.78 -9.92
C VAL A 29 -5.33 -7.10 -9.15
N GLU A 30 -5.56 -8.22 -9.85
CA GLU A 30 -5.53 -9.56 -9.26
C GLU A 30 -4.10 -9.98 -8.87
N THR A 31 -3.15 -9.88 -9.80
CA THR A 31 -1.77 -10.35 -9.62
C THR A 31 -1.03 -9.58 -8.52
N LEU A 32 -1.28 -8.27 -8.41
CA LEU A 32 -0.68 -7.43 -7.38
C LEU A 32 -1.46 -7.46 -6.05
N GLY A 33 -2.66 -8.07 -6.04
CA GLY A 33 -3.53 -8.10 -4.87
C GLY A 33 -3.98 -6.71 -4.42
N LEU A 34 -4.28 -5.80 -5.36
CA LEU A 34 -4.54 -4.39 -5.04
C LEU A 34 -5.74 -4.21 -4.08
N THR A 35 -6.74 -5.09 -4.15
CA THR A 35 -7.90 -5.09 -3.24
C THR A 35 -7.60 -5.64 -1.85
N LYS A 36 -6.39 -6.16 -1.63
CA LYS A 36 -5.93 -6.78 -0.38
C LYS A 36 -4.85 -5.96 0.33
N ILE A 37 -4.50 -4.79 -0.21
CA ILE A 37 -3.52 -3.90 0.40
C ILE A 37 -4.10 -3.38 1.72
N GLN A 38 -3.46 -3.73 2.84
CA GLN A 38 -3.82 -3.21 4.17
C GLN A 38 -2.99 -2.00 4.53
N ARG A 39 -1.71 -1.98 4.13
CA ARG A 39 -0.80 -0.86 4.31
C ARG A 39 -0.03 -0.57 3.04
N HIS A 40 0.24 0.70 2.79
CA HIS A 40 1.09 1.16 1.70
C HIS A 40 2.23 2.00 2.25
N VAL A 41 3.45 1.48 2.09
CA VAL A 41 4.68 2.14 2.48
C VAL A 41 5.22 2.96 1.31
N PHE A 42 5.45 4.25 1.53
CA PHE A 42 6.20 5.09 0.60
C PHE A 42 7.54 5.42 1.23
N ILE A 43 8.63 5.23 0.49
CA ILE A 43 9.97 5.62 0.92
C ILE A 43 10.60 6.55 -0.12
N CYS A 44 11.20 7.63 0.37
CA CYS A 44 11.98 8.56 -0.43
C CYS A 44 13.30 7.88 -0.85
N ALA A 45 13.43 7.52 -2.12
CA ALA A 45 14.63 6.87 -2.64
C ALA A 45 14.86 7.15 -4.13
N ASP A 46 16.13 7.03 -4.54
CA ASP A 46 16.57 7.34 -5.91
C ASP A 46 16.22 8.78 -6.30
N GLN A 47 16.46 9.72 -5.37
CA GLN A 47 16.10 11.12 -5.56
C GLN A 47 16.96 11.74 -6.67
N THR A 48 16.33 12.58 -7.49
CA THR A 48 17.05 13.37 -8.51
C THR A 48 17.95 14.41 -7.83
N LEU A 49 17.46 14.99 -6.73
CA LEU A 49 18.21 15.94 -5.91
C LEU A 49 18.24 15.46 -4.43
N PRO A 50 19.34 14.82 -3.99
CA PRO A 50 19.42 14.16 -2.69
C PRO A 50 19.66 15.17 -1.54
N LYS A 51 18.60 15.85 -1.07
CA LYS A 51 18.70 16.85 0.01
C LYS A 51 18.67 16.28 1.43
N CYS A 52 17.93 15.19 1.68
CA CYS A 52 17.71 14.67 3.04
C CYS A 52 18.68 13.56 3.45
N CYS A 53 19.24 12.83 2.49
CA CYS A 53 20.24 11.79 2.65
C CYS A 53 20.96 11.59 1.31
N SER A 54 22.07 10.83 1.30
CA SER A 54 22.74 10.49 0.04
C SER A 54 21.85 9.60 -0.84
N LYS A 55 22.05 9.68 -2.16
CA LYS A 55 21.36 8.80 -3.12
C LYS A 55 21.62 7.32 -2.81
N GLN A 56 22.87 6.98 -2.47
CA GLN A 56 23.29 5.62 -2.14
C GLN A 56 22.54 5.08 -0.91
N ALA A 57 22.50 5.83 0.19
CA ALA A 57 21.79 5.42 1.41
C ALA A 57 20.29 5.21 1.14
N SER A 58 19.69 6.04 0.28
CA SER A 58 18.27 5.89 -0.09
C SER A 58 18.00 4.63 -0.91
N LEU A 59 18.91 4.25 -1.81
CA LEU A 59 18.79 3.05 -2.63
C LEU A 59 18.99 1.79 -1.78
N GLU A 60 19.94 1.83 -0.84
CA GLU A 60 20.16 0.76 0.13
C GLU A 60 18.90 0.50 0.97
N ALA A 61 18.30 1.55 1.51
CA ALA A 61 17.04 1.48 2.25
C ALA A 61 15.89 0.88 1.41
N TRP A 62 15.74 1.33 0.16
CA TRP A 62 14.73 0.79 -0.76
C TRP A 62 14.93 -0.69 -1.07
N GLU A 63 16.17 -1.09 -1.37
CA GLU A 63 16.49 -2.49 -1.69
C GLU A 63 16.28 -3.40 -0.48
N TYR A 64 16.65 -2.93 0.71
CA TYR A 64 16.38 -3.66 1.96
C TYR A 64 14.88 -3.87 2.18
N LEU A 65 14.07 -2.80 2.15
CA LEU A 65 12.61 -2.88 2.31
C LEU A 65 11.99 -3.87 1.31
N LYS A 66 12.35 -3.73 0.02
CA LYS A 66 11.84 -4.58 -1.06
C LYS A 66 12.19 -6.05 -0.84
N LYS A 67 13.45 -6.33 -0.48
CA LYS A 67 13.94 -7.70 -0.24
C LYS A 67 13.26 -8.30 0.99
N ARG A 68 13.21 -7.56 2.09
CA ARG A 68 12.71 -8.05 3.37
C ARG A 68 11.22 -8.37 3.37
N LEU A 69 10.41 -7.49 2.77
CA LEU A 69 8.98 -7.77 2.60
C LEU A 69 8.73 -9.04 1.77
N LYS A 70 9.56 -9.30 0.75
CA LYS A 70 9.47 -10.52 -0.06
C LYS A 70 9.89 -11.77 0.72
N GLU A 71 10.97 -11.70 1.49
CA GLU A 71 11.45 -12.81 2.33
C GLU A 71 10.40 -13.25 3.36
N LEU A 72 9.74 -12.28 3.99
CA LEU A 72 8.65 -12.52 4.93
C LEU A 72 7.30 -12.77 4.23
N ARG A 73 7.28 -12.74 2.89
CA ARG A 73 6.10 -12.89 2.05
C ARG A 73 4.97 -11.91 2.43
N LEU A 74 5.33 -10.73 2.92
CA LEU A 74 4.43 -9.65 3.33
C LEU A 74 3.83 -8.89 2.15
N ASP A 75 4.50 -8.92 1.00
CA ASP A 75 4.11 -8.19 -0.21
C ASP A 75 3.13 -8.91 -1.13
N VAL A 76 2.66 -10.08 -0.72
CA VAL A 76 1.62 -10.86 -1.40
C VAL A 76 0.59 -11.36 -0.38
N PRO A 77 -0.70 -11.42 -0.74
CA PRO A 77 -1.70 -12.10 0.08
C PRO A 77 -1.37 -13.59 0.23
N GLN A 78 -1.63 -14.13 1.42
CA GLN A 78 -1.50 -15.55 1.72
C GLN A 78 -2.83 -16.12 2.22
N GLN A 79 -2.94 -17.44 2.27
CA GLN A 79 -4.15 -18.11 2.78
C GLN A 79 -4.41 -17.75 4.25
N GLU A 80 -3.38 -17.74 5.10
CA GLU A 80 -3.49 -17.40 6.52
C GLU A 80 -3.50 -15.89 6.78
N ARG A 81 -2.95 -15.11 5.84
CA ARG A 81 -2.89 -13.64 5.91
C ARG A 81 -3.40 -13.05 4.61
N PRO A 82 -4.71 -12.81 4.46
CA PRO A 82 -5.31 -12.39 3.20
C PRO A 82 -4.98 -10.93 2.84
N SER A 83 -4.29 -10.19 3.70
CA SER A 83 -3.80 -8.83 3.43
C SER A 83 -2.33 -8.81 3.01
N CYS A 84 -1.94 -7.76 2.29
CA CYS A 84 -0.55 -7.50 1.93
C CYS A 84 -0.11 -6.06 2.25
N ILE A 85 1.21 -5.87 2.25
CA ILE A 85 1.87 -4.57 2.38
C ILE A 85 2.40 -4.17 1.01
N PHE A 86 1.88 -3.07 0.49
CA PHE A 86 2.35 -2.50 -0.76
C PHE A 86 3.47 -1.49 -0.51
N ARG A 87 4.34 -1.30 -1.51
CA ARG A 87 5.49 -0.41 -1.41
C ARG A 87 5.67 0.43 -2.67
N THR A 88 5.96 1.70 -2.50
CA THR A 88 6.31 2.60 -3.60
C THR A 88 7.61 3.32 -3.32
N LYS A 89 8.52 3.27 -4.29
CA LYS A 89 9.70 4.14 -4.34
C LYS A 89 9.24 5.53 -4.79
N ALA A 90 9.22 6.48 -3.87
CA ALA A 90 8.94 7.88 -4.18
C ALA A 90 10.26 8.61 -4.44
N ASN A 91 10.35 9.41 -5.51
CA ASN A 91 11.56 10.21 -5.76
C ASN A 91 11.75 11.30 -4.69
N CYS A 92 10.68 11.88 -4.15
CA CYS A 92 10.76 12.84 -3.04
C CYS A 92 9.42 12.93 -2.30
N LEU A 93 9.44 12.93 -0.96
CA LEU A 93 8.26 13.15 -0.11
C LEU A 93 8.15 14.59 0.41
N ARG A 94 9.00 15.51 -0.10
CA ARG A 94 9.08 16.94 0.26
C ARG A 94 9.49 17.27 1.70
N VAL A 95 9.72 16.27 2.55
CA VAL A 95 10.27 16.42 3.90
C VAL A 95 11.78 16.24 3.86
N CYS A 96 12.53 17.28 3.47
CA CYS A 96 13.95 17.15 3.17
C CYS A 96 14.87 17.26 4.42
N CYS A 97 14.53 16.59 5.52
CA CYS A 97 15.28 16.66 6.78
C CYS A 97 15.44 15.26 7.38
N SER A 98 16.66 14.88 7.79
CA SER A 98 16.95 13.59 8.45
C SER A 98 16.45 12.36 7.67
N GLY A 99 16.76 12.27 6.37
CA GLY A 99 16.33 11.16 5.52
C GLY A 99 17.11 9.86 5.71
N PRO A 100 16.72 8.76 5.03
CA PRO A 100 15.57 8.64 4.15
C PRO A 100 14.24 8.80 4.91
N ILE A 101 13.26 9.45 4.28
CA ILE A 101 11.91 9.58 4.84
C ILE A 101 11.04 8.44 4.35
N MET A 102 10.25 7.87 5.26
CA MET A 102 9.27 6.85 4.97
C MET A 102 7.93 7.19 5.61
N VAL A 103 6.82 6.88 4.94
CA VAL A 103 5.47 7.01 5.48
C VAL A 103 4.69 5.72 5.28
N VAL A 104 3.92 5.33 6.29
CA VAL A 104 3.05 4.15 6.27
C VAL A 104 1.60 4.62 6.31
N TYR A 105 0.85 4.37 5.23
CA TYR A 105 -0.60 4.59 5.19
C TYR A 105 -1.37 3.27 5.33
N PRO A 106 -2.61 3.29 5.84
CA PRO A 106 -3.38 4.46 6.30
C PRO A 106 -3.00 4.96 7.70
N ASP A 107 -2.11 4.26 8.40
CA ASP A 107 -1.66 4.55 9.76
C ASP A 107 -1.13 6.00 9.94
N GLY A 108 -0.67 6.63 8.86
CA GLY A 108 -0.23 8.01 8.85
C GLY A 108 1.01 8.26 9.71
N VAL A 109 1.86 7.24 9.82
CA VAL A 109 3.10 7.29 10.60
C VAL A 109 4.24 7.68 9.69
N TRP A 110 4.95 8.75 10.06
CA TRP A 110 6.11 9.24 9.33
C TRP A 110 7.39 8.96 10.10
N TYR A 111 8.32 8.30 9.43
CA TYR A 111 9.62 7.91 9.96
C TYR A 111 10.75 8.70 9.31
N ARG A 112 11.71 9.11 10.13
CA ARG A 112 13.00 9.66 9.71
C ARG A 112 14.08 8.59 9.78
N GLN A 113 15.22 8.82 9.12
CA GLN A 113 16.39 7.92 9.15
C GLN A 113 16.00 6.47 8.88
N ALA A 114 15.18 6.21 7.86
CA ALA A 114 14.78 4.87 7.47
C ALA A 114 15.96 4.10 6.83
N THR A 115 16.98 3.78 7.63
CA THR A 115 18.09 2.88 7.27
C THR A 115 17.61 1.43 7.28
N PRO A 116 18.38 0.46 6.75
CA PRO A 116 18.03 -0.95 6.83
C PRO A 116 17.65 -1.43 8.24
N GLU A 117 18.40 -1.03 9.26
CA GLU A 117 18.17 -1.44 10.66
C GLU A 117 16.85 -0.87 11.20
N VAL A 118 16.57 0.40 10.89
CA VAL A 118 15.32 1.07 11.26
C VAL A 118 14.14 0.47 10.51
N ILE A 119 14.33 0.16 9.23
CA ILE A 119 13.29 -0.50 8.41
C ILE A 119 12.98 -1.89 8.97
N GLU A 120 13.96 -2.66 9.44
CA GLU A 120 13.68 -3.96 10.08
C GLU A 120 12.79 -3.78 11.31
N ARG A 121 13.11 -2.82 12.18
CA ARG A 121 12.26 -2.50 13.33
C ARG A 121 10.87 -2.09 12.91
N ILE A 122 10.73 -1.25 11.89
CA ILE A 122 9.40 -0.84 11.39
C ILE A 122 8.63 -2.04 10.82
N ILE A 123 9.29 -2.96 10.13
CA ILE A 123 8.65 -4.17 9.62
C ILE A 123 8.17 -5.05 10.77
N GLN A 124 9.04 -5.38 11.73
CA GLN A 124 8.71 -6.28 12.83
C GLN A 124 7.71 -5.65 13.80
N GLU A 125 8.03 -4.47 14.33
CA GLU A 125 7.23 -3.82 15.36
C GLU A 125 5.96 -3.22 14.74
N HIS A 126 6.08 -2.36 13.71
CA HIS A 126 4.91 -1.62 13.23
C HIS A 126 4.07 -2.43 12.25
N LEU A 127 4.67 -2.99 11.21
CA LEU A 127 3.89 -3.62 10.14
C LEU A 127 3.31 -4.98 10.54
N ILE A 128 4.02 -5.76 11.38
CA ILE A 128 3.57 -7.07 11.87
C ILE A 128 2.86 -6.94 13.22
N GLU A 129 3.48 -6.31 14.22
CA GLU A 129 2.93 -6.26 15.58
C GLU A 129 2.02 -5.05 15.85
N ASN A 130 1.87 -4.13 14.90
CA ASN A 130 1.10 -2.88 15.06
C ASN A 130 1.63 -1.95 16.16
N LYS A 131 2.93 -2.01 16.45
CA LYS A 131 3.62 -1.17 17.44
C LYS A 131 4.55 -0.17 16.76
N ILE A 132 4.28 1.12 16.92
CA ILE A 132 5.06 2.20 16.30
C ILE A 132 6.47 2.24 16.89
N VAL A 133 7.48 2.45 16.03
CA VAL A 133 8.87 2.66 16.45
C VAL A 133 9.06 4.14 16.81
N GLU A 134 8.58 4.54 18.00
CA GLU A 134 8.47 5.95 18.42
C GLU A 134 9.78 6.75 18.31
N GLU A 135 10.92 6.11 18.51
CA GLU A 135 12.26 6.72 18.38
C GLU A 135 12.51 7.38 17.01
N TYR A 136 11.95 6.78 15.95
CA TYR A 136 12.10 7.25 14.57
C TYR A 136 10.83 7.89 14.02
N ALA A 137 9.68 7.70 14.66
CA ALA A 137 8.43 8.32 14.27
C ALA A 137 8.44 9.81 14.68
N PHE A 138 8.27 10.71 13.72
CA PHE A 138 8.18 12.15 14.01
C PHE A 138 6.77 12.71 13.85
N LEU A 139 5.84 11.92 13.30
CA LEU A 139 4.42 12.25 13.20
C LEU A 139 3.59 10.96 13.14
N VAL A 140 2.46 10.97 13.86
CA VAL A 140 1.42 9.95 13.76
C VAL A 140 0.10 10.68 13.53
N HIS A 141 -0.45 10.56 12.32
CA HIS A 141 -1.74 11.16 11.96
C HIS A 141 -2.49 10.26 10.97
N PRO A 142 -3.24 9.26 11.45
CA PRO A 142 -3.95 8.31 10.60
C PRO A 142 -4.93 9.01 9.64
N LEU A 143 -5.01 8.53 8.41
CA LEU A 143 -5.99 9.03 7.45
C LEU A 143 -7.40 8.59 7.85
N SER A 144 -8.34 9.52 7.79
CA SER A 144 -9.77 9.21 7.98
C SER A 144 -10.28 8.30 6.87
N LYS A 145 -11.26 7.44 7.18
CA LYS A 145 -11.99 6.70 6.16
C LYS A 145 -12.78 7.68 5.30
N THR A 146 -12.43 7.74 4.00
CA THR A 146 -13.18 8.53 3.02
C THR A 146 -14.20 7.64 2.32
N SER A 147 -15.46 8.08 2.26
CA SER A 147 -16.48 7.45 1.42
C SER A 147 -16.35 7.94 -0.01
N VAL A 148 -16.06 7.03 -0.95
CA VAL A 148 -16.03 7.34 -2.38
C VAL A 148 -17.41 7.08 -2.96
N VAL A 149 -18.00 8.08 -3.62
CA VAL A 149 -19.26 7.92 -4.37
C VAL A 149 -18.91 7.48 -5.79
N THR A 150 -19.47 6.36 -6.23
CA THR A 150 -19.38 5.92 -7.64
C THR A 150 -20.69 6.24 -8.38
N GLU A 151 -20.66 6.38 -9.70
CA GLU A 151 -21.83 6.72 -10.53
C GLU A 151 -23.04 5.82 -10.27
N ASP A 152 -22.81 4.53 -9.98
CA ASP A 152 -23.85 3.54 -9.61
C ASP A 152 -24.60 3.87 -8.32
N GLN A 153 -24.03 4.68 -7.42
CA GLN A 153 -24.67 5.11 -6.18
C GLN A 153 -25.48 6.40 -6.35
N HIS A 154 -25.15 7.24 -7.33
CA HIS A 154 -25.91 8.44 -7.63
C HIS A 154 -27.31 8.09 -8.19
N ASN A 155 -27.37 7.11 -9.11
CA ASN A 155 -28.63 6.71 -9.74
C ASN A 155 -29.58 5.93 -8.81
N ARG A 156 -29.08 5.26 -7.76
CA ARG A 156 -29.93 4.61 -6.73
C ARG A 156 -30.54 5.57 -5.72
N SER A 157 -29.96 6.76 -5.55
CA SER A 157 -30.54 7.80 -4.69
C SER A 157 -31.70 8.55 -5.36
N LEU A 158 -31.79 8.50 -6.70
CA LEU A 158 -32.86 9.16 -7.45
C LEU A 158 -34.09 8.27 -7.64
N THR A 159 -33.94 6.94 -7.65
CA THR A 159 -35.06 6.00 -7.82
C THR A 159 -35.77 5.61 -6.52
N SER A 160 -35.19 5.92 -5.35
CA SER A 160 -35.80 5.65 -4.03
C SER A 160 -36.67 6.81 -3.49
N LYS A 161 -36.60 8.01 -4.10
CA LYS A 161 -37.59 9.06 -3.88
C LYS A 161 -38.79 8.79 -4.78
N GLY A 162 -39.68 7.93 -4.28
CA GLY A 162 -40.96 7.64 -4.92
C GLY A 162 -41.73 8.92 -5.24
N TYR A 163 -41.96 9.17 -6.53
CA TYR A 163 -43.10 9.95 -6.98
C TYR A 163 -44.34 9.07 -6.81
N GLY A 164 -44.81 9.00 -5.57
CA GLY A 164 -46.08 8.39 -5.21
C GLY A 164 -46.88 9.45 -4.48
N GLU A 165 -47.72 10.18 -5.20
CA GLU A 165 -49.04 10.58 -4.72
C GLU A 165 -49.88 11.02 -5.92
N ALA A 166 -50.76 10.11 -6.33
CA ALA A 166 -51.89 10.41 -7.17
C ALA A 166 -52.81 11.35 -6.39
N VAL A 167 -52.97 12.58 -6.87
CA VAL A 167 -54.05 13.45 -6.40
C VAL A 167 -55.24 13.21 -7.32
N SER A 168 -56.12 12.33 -6.86
CA SER A 168 -57.49 12.22 -7.31
C SER A 168 -58.22 13.52 -7.02
N HIS A 169 -58.59 14.28 -8.04
CA HIS A 169 -59.65 15.28 -7.92
C HIS A 169 -60.94 14.70 -8.51
N THR A 170 -61.78 14.22 -7.60
CA THR A 170 -63.19 14.00 -7.80
C THR A 170 -63.95 15.34 -7.72
N SER A 171 -64.81 15.52 -8.73
CA SER A 171 -66.17 16.08 -8.71
C SER A 171 -66.47 17.56 -8.45
N ALA A 172 -67.42 18.02 -9.30
CA ALA A 172 -68.59 18.86 -9.03
C ALA A 172 -68.49 20.36 -9.37
N GLY A 173 -69.35 20.78 -10.30
CA GLY A 173 -69.62 22.18 -10.65
C GLY A 173 -69.96 22.35 -12.12
#